data_AF-A0A3A6FQS5-F1
#
_entry.id   AF-A0A3A6FQS5-F1
#
_cell.length_a   1.000
_cell.length_b   1.000
_cell.length_c   1.000
_cell.angle_alpha   90.00
_cell.angle_beta   90.00
_cell.angle_gamma   90.00
#
_symmetry.space_group_name_H-M   'P 1'
#
loop_
_entity.id
_entity.type
_entity.pdbx_description
1 polymer ?
#
loop_
_entity_poly.entity_id
_entity_poly.type
_entity_poly.pdbx_seq_one_letter_code
_entity_poly.pdbx_strand_id
1 'polypeptide(L)' 'MKEYIEERAIEIANYIIEEKATVRQTAKKFGVSKSTVHMAVTK' A
#
# COMPACT_ATOMS: atom_id res chain seq x y z
N MET A 1 6.46 -11.93 -12.76
CA MET A 1 5.01 -11.60 -12.61
C MET A 1 4.56 -11.46 -11.16
N LYS A 2 5.18 -12.12 -10.17
CA LYS A 2 4.88 -11.89 -8.73
C LYS A 2 5.70 -10.76 -8.10
N GLU A 3 6.91 -10.51 -8.60
CA GLU A 3 7.80 -9.46 -8.07
C GLU A 3 7.16 -8.06 -8.08
N TYR A 4 6.41 -7.70 -9.13
CA TYR A 4 5.75 -6.38 -9.19
C TYR A 4 4.72 -6.16 -8.07
N ILE A 5 4.11 -7.24 -7.55
CA ILE A 5 3.12 -7.15 -6.47
C ILE A 5 3.84 -6.96 -5.14
N GLU A 6 4.95 -7.67 -4.95
CA GLU A 6 5.78 -7.57 -3.73
C GLU A 6 6.45 -6.21 -3.64
N GLU A 7 7.04 -5.71 -4.73
CA GLU A 7 7.63 -4.36 -4.79
C GLU A 7 6.60 -3.29 -4.43
N ARG A 8 5.38 -3.39 -4.97
CA ARG A 8 4.30 -2.44 -4.67
C ARG A 8 3.85 -2.51 -3.21
N ALA A 9 3.84 -3.70 -2.61
CA ALA A 9 3.49 -3.86 -1.19
C ALA A 9 4.54 -3.18 -0.30
N ILE A 10 5.82 -3.34 -0.62
CA ILE A 10 6.94 -2.68 0.07
C ILE A 10 6.82 -1.16 -0.07
N GLU A 11 6.55 -0.66 -1.27
CA GLU A 11 6.37 0.78 -1.54
C GLU A 11 5.23 1.39 -0.71
N ILE A 12 4.08 0.70 -0.66
CA ILE A 12 2.91 1.10 0.13
C ILE A 12 3.24 1.09 1.62
N ALA A 13 3.95 0.08 2.11
CA ALA A 13 4.34 -0.04 3.51
C ALA A 13 5.32 1.07 3.93
N ASN A 14 6.35 1.32 3.12
CA ASN A 14 7.32 2.40 3.34
C ASN A 14 6.62 3.76 3.40
N TYR A 15 5.73 4.04 2.44
CA TYR A 15 4.95 5.29 2.45
C TYR A 15 4.11 5.46 3.72
N ILE A 16 3.44 4.40 4.18
CA ILE A 16 2.63 4.44 5.41
C ILE A 16 3.51 4.75 6.63
N ILE A 17 4.70 4.18 6.71
CA ILE A 17 5.63 4.37 7.84
C ILE A 17 6.22 5.79 7.81
N GLU A 18 6.74 6.23 6.66
CA GLU A 18 7.40 7.53 6.50
C GLU A 18 6.44 8.69 6.73
N GLU A 19 5.25 8.64 6.10
CA GLU A 19 4.26 9.72 6.17
C GLU A 19 3.29 9.57 7.34
N LYS A 20 3.38 8.48 8.11
CA LYS A 20 2.35 8.07 9.10
C LYS A 20 0.94 8.09 8.50
N ALA A 21 0.85 7.74 7.21
CA ALA A 21 -0.37 7.87 6.44
C ALA A 21 -1.37 6.76 6.79
N THR A 22 -2.65 7.10 6.82
CA THR A 22 -3.70 6.09 6.99
C THR A 22 -3.90 5.28 5.70
N VAL A 23 -4.38 4.04 5.83
CA VAL A 23 -4.73 3.15 4.68
C VAL A 23 -5.60 3.86 3.64
N ARG A 24 -6.51 4.75 4.06
CA ARG A 24 -7.38 5.51 3.15
C ARG A 24 -6.64 6.61 2.39
N GLN A 25 -5.67 7.27 3.01
CA GLN A 25 -4.84 8.27 2.34
C GLN A 25 -3.90 7.60 1.33
N THR A 26 -3.27 6.50 1.72
CA THR A 26 -2.42 5.70 0.83
C THR A 26 -3.21 5.17 -0.37
N ALA A 27 -4.42 4.67 -0.17
CA ALA A 27 -5.29 4.23 -1.27
C ALA A 27 -5.55 5.35 -2.30
N LYS A 28 -5.84 6.57 -1.83
CA LYS A 28 -6.01 7.74 -2.71
C LYS A 28 -4.71 8.11 -3.44
N LYS A 29 -3.57 8.06 -2.76
CA LYS A 29 -2.25 8.39 -3.32
C LYS A 29 -1.83 7.42 -4.44
N PHE A 30 -2.06 6.13 -4.22
CA PHE A 30 -1.65 5.05 -5.13
C PHE A 30 -2.74 4.66 -6.15
N GLY A 31 -3.87 5.39 -6.18
CA GLY A 31 -4.95 5.16 -7.14
C GLY A 31 -5.59 3.76 -7.02
N VAL A 32 -5.61 3.19 -5.82
CA VAL A 32 -6.16 1.85 -5.55
C VAL A 32 -7.27 1.90 -4.52
N SER A 33 -8.02 0.81 -4.43
CA SER A 33 -9.04 0.69 -3.40
C SER A 33 -8.41 0.54 -2.01
N LYS A 34 -9.13 0.98 -0.98
CA LYS A 34 -8.75 0.77 0.43
C LYS A 34 -8.51 -0.72 0.73
N SER A 35 -9.37 -1.61 0.22
CA SER A 35 -9.25 -3.05 0.44
C SER A 35 -8.00 -3.63 -0.21
N THR A 36 -7.56 -3.11 -1.36
CA THR A 36 -6.29 -3.49 -2.00
C THR A 36 -5.10 -3.14 -1.09
N VAL A 37 -5.04 -1.92 -0.55
CA VAL A 37 -3.99 -1.52 0.39
C VAL A 37 -4.04 -2.36 1.66
N HIS A 38 -5.24 -2.59 2.20
CA HIS A 38 -5.42 -3.41 3.40
C HIS A 38 -4.97 -4.85 3.17
N MET A 39 -5.26 -5.45 2.02
CA MET A 39 -4.77 -6.78 1.68
C MET A 39 -3.24 -6.80 1.63
N ALA A 40 -2.62 -5.77 1.06
CA ALA A 40 -1.17 -5.67 0.90
C ALA A 40 -0.40 -5.49 2.22
N VAL A 41 -1.03 -4.93 3.27
CA VAL A 41 -0.37 -4.70 4.57
C VAL A 41 -0.83 -5.65 5.68
N THR A 42 -1.79 -6.54 5.41
CA THR A 42 -2.36 -7.46 6.41
C THR A 42 -2.14 -8.93 6.08
N LYS A 43 -2.10 -9.31 4.80
CA LYS A 43 -1.72 -10.66 4.37
C LYS A 43 -0.26 -10.69 4.00
#